data_AF-A0A938PSI5-F1
#
_entry.id   AF-A0A938PSI5-F1
#
_cell.length_a   1.000
_cell.length_b   1.000
_cell.length_c   1.000
_cell.angle_alpha   90.00
_cell.angle_beta   90.00
_cell.angle_gamma   90.00
#
_symmetry.space_group_name_H-M   'P 1'
#
loop_
_entity.id
_entity.type
_entity.pdbx_description
1 polymer ?
#
loop_
_entity_poly.entity_id
_entity_poly.type
_entity_poly.pdbx_seq_one_letter_code
_entity_poly.pdbx_strand_id
1 'polypeptide(L)'
;MSDYIPPSIGWVRKQVELYESSGGTEGNKLPGTDMPCIIVTHRGNKTGGIRKIPLMRVKTGNSYVLIGSMGGQPKNPVWVYNLRANPDVEIRDGVNVAKMRVRE
;
A
#
# COMPACT_ATOMS: atom_id res chain seq x y z
N MET A 1 20.26 3.40 6.28
CA MET A 1 19.40 3.45 5.09
C MET A 1 18.30 2.43 5.27
N SER A 2 17.04 2.78 5.00
CA SER A 2 15.93 1.82 5.15
C SER A 2 15.81 1.07 3.83
N ASP A 3 16.24 -0.18 3.78
CA ASP A 3 16.17 -0.96 2.53
C ASP A 3 14.71 -1.26 2.18
N TYR A 4 14.38 -1.17 0.89
CA TYR A 4 13.09 -1.60 0.38
C TYR A 4 13.04 -3.12 0.37
N ILE A 5 12.03 -3.69 1.05
CA ILE A 5 11.81 -5.13 1.09
C ILE A 5 10.49 -5.43 0.33
N PRO A 6 10.58 -5.97 -0.90
CA PRO A 6 9.41 -6.12 -1.76
C PRO A 6 8.40 -7.13 -1.20
N PRO A 7 7.14 -7.09 -1.69
CA PRO A 7 6.16 -8.12 -1.42
C PRO A 7 6.70 -9.51 -1.76
N SER A 8 6.40 -10.50 -0.91
CA SER A 8 6.73 -11.91 -1.17
C SER A 8 5.82 -12.54 -2.23
N ILE A 9 4.58 -12.05 -2.35
CA ILE A 9 3.61 -12.52 -3.33
C ILE A 9 3.98 -11.95 -4.71
N GLY A 10 4.26 -12.84 -5.67
CA GLY A 10 4.83 -12.47 -6.97
C GLY A 10 3.98 -11.48 -7.79
N TRP A 11 2.67 -11.69 -7.87
CA TRP A 11 1.80 -10.78 -8.62
C TRP A 11 1.67 -9.41 -7.95
N VAL A 12 1.64 -9.35 -6.61
CA VAL A 12 1.62 -8.10 -5.83
C VAL A 12 2.89 -7.31 -6.11
N ARG A 13 4.05 -7.99 -6.09
CA ARG A 13 5.34 -7.36 -6.43
C ARG A 13 5.30 -6.77 -7.84
N LYS A 14 4.90 -7.56 -8.85
CA LYS A 14 4.79 -7.09 -10.24
C LYS A 14 3.86 -5.89 -10.38
N GLN A 15 2.72 -5.89 -9.67
CA GLN A 15 1.80 -4.76 -9.70
C GLN A 15 2.43 -3.49 -9.12
N VAL A 16 3.10 -3.59 -7.96
CA VAL A 16 3.80 -2.44 -7.35
C VAL A 16 4.89 -1.93 -8.29
N GLU A 17 5.71 -2.82 -8.84
CA GLU A 17 6.80 -2.44 -9.75
C GLU A 17 6.25 -1.73 -11.00
N LEU A 18 5.21 -2.28 -11.64
CA LEU A 18 4.57 -1.68 -12.82
C LEU A 18 3.94 -0.31 -12.52
N TYR A 19 3.24 -0.21 -11.39
CA TYR A 19 2.60 1.04 -10.97
C TYR A 19 3.65 2.11 -10.66
N GLU A 20 4.78 1.71 -10.09
CA GLU A 20 5.85 2.65 -9.80
C GLU A 20 6.66 3.07 -11.02
N SER A 21 7.06 2.11 -11.86
CA SER A 21 7.88 2.34 -13.05
C SER A 21 7.16 3.14 -14.13
N SER A 22 5.82 3.02 -14.20
CA SER A 22 4.99 3.82 -15.10
C SER A 22 4.70 5.24 -14.58
N GLY A 23 5.20 5.59 -13.38
CA GLY A 23 4.91 6.88 -12.76
C GLY A 23 3.44 7.05 -12.35
N GLY A 24 2.67 5.96 -12.26
CA GLY A 24 1.28 6.01 -11.79
C GLY A 24 0.21 5.70 -12.83
N THR A 25 0.59 5.46 -14.09
CA THR A 25 -0.36 5.36 -15.21
C THR A 25 -0.77 3.93 -15.54
N GLU A 26 0.06 2.93 -15.18
CA GLU A 26 -0.22 1.51 -15.37
C GLU A 26 -0.27 0.78 -14.02
N GLY A 27 -0.80 -0.44 -13.97
CA GLY A 27 -0.87 -1.26 -12.73
C GLY A 27 -1.72 -0.67 -11.60
N ASN A 28 -2.44 0.42 -11.86
CA ASN A 28 -3.20 1.21 -10.88
C ASN A 28 -4.63 0.69 -10.60
N LYS A 29 -4.96 -0.49 -11.11
CA LYS A 29 -6.23 -1.18 -10.91
C LYS A 29 -6.01 -2.56 -10.31
N LEU A 30 -7.00 -3.07 -9.58
CA LEU A 30 -6.99 -4.44 -9.10
C LEU A 30 -7.02 -5.40 -10.31
N PRO A 31 -6.10 -6.39 -10.40
CA PRO A 31 -6.01 -7.29 -11.54
C PRO A 31 -7.35 -7.92 -11.92
N GLY A 32 -7.71 -7.84 -13.20
CA GLY A 32 -8.95 -8.39 -13.74
C GLY A 32 -10.21 -7.56 -13.47
N THR A 33 -10.07 -6.32 -12.96
CA THR A 33 -11.20 -5.43 -12.68
C THR A 33 -10.87 -3.97 -13.04
N ASP A 34 -11.88 -3.11 -13.10
CA ASP A 34 -11.70 -1.66 -13.26
C ASP A 34 -11.54 -0.90 -11.94
N MET A 35 -11.45 -1.62 -10.81
CA MET A 35 -11.43 -0.98 -9.51
C MET A 35 -10.05 -0.36 -9.23
N PRO A 36 -9.96 0.93 -8.89
CA PRO A 36 -8.68 1.61 -8.69
C PRO A 36 -7.99 1.17 -7.40
N CYS A 37 -6.66 1.18 -7.43
CA CYS A 37 -5.78 0.91 -6.31
C CYS A 37 -4.85 2.10 -6.02
N ILE A 38 -4.43 2.20 -4.76
CA ILE A 38 -3.34 3.06 -4.29
C ILE A 38 -2.17 2.19 -3.83
N ILE A 39 -0.95 2.73 -3.86
CA ILE A 39 0.19 2.12 -3.15
C ILE A 39 0.34 2.82 -1.81
N VAL A 40 0.38 2.03 -0.74
CA VAL A 40 0.75 2.50 0.60
C VAL A 40 2.18 2.07 0.88
N THR A 41 3.06 3.06 1.04
CA THR A 41 4.44 2.87 1.45
C THR A 41 4.55 3.11 2.95
N HIS A 42 5.09 2.13 3.69
CA HIS A 42 5.18 2.16 5.14
C HIS A 42 6.45 1.49 5.65
N ARG A 43 6.76 1.68 6.94
CA ARG A 43 7.92 1.06 7.60
C ARG A 43 7.53 -0.25 8.26
N GLY A 44 8.29 -1.32 8.02
CA GLY A 44 8.12 -2.59 8.74
C GLY A 44 8.46 -2.45 10.23
N ASN A 45 7.56 -2.86 11.13
CA ASN A 45 7.75 -2.70 12.58
C ASN A 45 8.90 -3.53 13.16
N LYS A 46 9.15 -4.72 12.61
CA LYS A 46 10.24 -5.60 13.03
C LYS A 46 11.53 -5.36 12.25
N THR A 47 11.43 -5.05 10.96
CA THR A 47 12.59 -5.01 10.07
C THR A 47 13.13 -3.60 9.84
N GLY A 48 12.37 -2.55 10.15
CA GLY A 48 12.72 -1.15 9.84
C GLY A 48 12.74 -0.81 8.34
N GLY A 49 12.78 -1.81 7.45
CA GLY A 49 12.76 -1.64 6.00
C GLY A 49 11.46 -1.07 5.45
N ILE A 50 11.54 -0.45 4.27
CA ILE A 50 10.40 0.09 3.54
C ILE A 50 9.60 -1.05 2.93
N ARG A 51 8.28 -0.99 3.07
CA ARG A 51 7.30 -1.93 2.54
C ARG A 51 6.31 -1.17 1.68
N LYS A 52 5.78 -1.82 0.65
CA LYS A 52 4.77 -1.26 -0.26
C LYS A 52 3.65 -2.27 -0.43
N ILE A 53 2.41 -1.81 -0.33
CA ILE A 53 1.22 -2.65 -0.52
C ILE A 53 0.24 -1.94 -1.46
N PRO A 54 -0.29 -2.62 -2.48
CA PRO A 54 -1.45 -2.13 -3.19
C PRO A 54 -2.71 -2.37 -2.35
N LEU A 55 -3.52 -1.33 -2.18
CA LEU A 55 -4.83 -1.41 -1.53
C LEU A 55 -5.90 -0.81 -2.44
N MET A 56 -7.13 -1.29 -2.32
CA MET A 56 -8.29 -0.70 -2.98
C MET A 56 -8.43 0.77 -2.60
N ARG A 57 -8.67 1.63 -3.58
CA ARG A 57 -8.79 3.07 -3.37
C ARG A 57 -10.16 3.41 -2.79
N VAL A 58 -10.18 3.80 -1.51
CA VAL A 58 -11.35 4.38 -0.85
C VAL A 58 -10.98 5.78 -0.40
N LYS A 59 -11.48 6.81 -1.08
CA LYS A 59 -11.19 8.22 -0.80
C LYS A 59 -12.40 8.91 -0.18
N THR A 60 -12.17 9.64 0.91
CA THR A 60 -13.18 10.46 1.60
C THR A 60 -12.62 11.85 1.86
N GLY A 61 -13.11 12.85 1.12
CA GLY A 61 -12.52 14.19 1.09
C GLY A 61 -11.02 14.15 0.76
N ASN A 62 -10.20 14.63 1.70
CA ASN A 62 -8.73 14.66 1.60
C ASN A 62 -8.06 13.43 2.25
N SER A 63 -8.83 12.43 2.69
CA SER A 63 -8.34 11.24 3.39
C SER A 63 -8.60 9.96 2.59
N TYR A 64 -7.87 8.91 2.94
CA TYR A 64 -8.07 7.56 2.42
C TYR A 64 -8.45 6.61 3.56
N VAL A 65 -9.30 5.63 3.26
CA VAL A 65 -9.67 4.56 4.20
C VAL A 65 -8.90 3.29 3.80
N LEU A 66 -8.07 2.78 4.71
CA LEU A 66 -7.32 1.55 4.51
C LEU A 66 -8.05 0.39 5.18
N ILE A 67 -8.52 -0.57 4.38
CA ILE A 67 -9.27 -1.72 4.90
C ILE A 67 -8.29 -2.85 5.25
N GLY A 68 -8.11 -3.11 6.54
CA GLY A 68 -7.25 -4.14 7.13
C GLY A 68 -7.65 -5.59 6.89
N SER A 69 -8.12 -5.95 5.69
CA SER A 69 -8.64 -7.29 5.38
C SER A 69 -7.72 -8.08 4.45
N MET A 70 -7.70 -9.41 4.62
CA MET A 70 -7.04 -10.37 3.73
C MET A 70 -8.04 -11.43 3.27
N GLY A 71 -9.15 -10.99 2.66
CA GLY A 71 -10.20 -11.89 2.18
C GLY A 71 -10.95 -12.61 3.31
N GLY A 72 -11.19 -11.94 4.44
CA GLY A 72 -11.93 -12.50 5.57
C GLY A 72 -11.14 -13.45 6.48
N GLN A 73 -9.83 -13.57 6.28
CA GLN A 73 -8.98 -14.36 7.18
C GLN A 73 -9.04 -13.85 8.64
N PRO A 74 -8.91 -14.75 9.64
CA PRO A 74 -9.06 -14.40 11.05
C PRO A 74 -7.92 -13.53 11.59
N LYS A 75 -6.79 -13.47 10.88
CA LYS A 75 -5.63 -12.68 11.28
C LYS A 75 -5.51 -11.43 10.40
N ASN A 76 -5.22 -10.31 11.03
CA ASN A 76 -4.92 -9.08 10.32
C ASN A 76 -3.68 -9.26 9.42
N PRO A 77 -3.65 -8.62 8.24
CA PRO A 77 -2.44 -8.50 7.45
C PRO A 77 -1.27 -7.91 8.25
N VAL A 78 -0.04 -8.33 7.95
CA VAL A 78 1.18 -7.84 8.63
C VAL A 78 1.30 -6.31 8.57
N TRP A 79 0.84 -5.69 7.48
CA TRP A 79 0.91 -4.24 7.32
C TRP A 79 0.07 -3.47 8.34
N VAL A 80 -1.02 -4.03 8.86
CA VAL A 80 -1.84 -3.37 9.90
C VAL A 80 -0.98 -3.16 11.15
N TYR A 81 -0.24 -4.18 11.57
CA TYR A 81 0.68 -4.09 12.72
C TYR A 81 1.85 -3.13 12.46
N ASN A 82 2.28 -3.00 11.20
CA ASN A 82 3.32 -2.04 10.82
C ASN A 82 2.83 -0.60 11.00
N LEU A 83 1.61 -0.30 10.52
CA LEU A 83 1.02 1.03 10.60
C LEU A 83 0.68 1.45 12.03
N ARG A 84 0.21 0.53 12.86
CA ARG A 84 -0.02 0.79 14.30
C ARG A 84 1.27 1.18 15.03
N ALA A 85 2.40 0.58 14.64
CA ALA A 85 3.70 0.89 15.25
C ALA A 85 4.36 2.14 14.63
N ASN A 86 4.17 2.38 13.33
CA ASN A 86 4.75 3.48 12.57
C ASN A 86 3.66 4.08 11.65
N PRO A 87 2.94 5.12 12.11
CA PRO A 87 1.77 5.63 11.40
C PRO A 87 2.09 6.53 10.20
N ASP A 88 3.35 6.94 10.02
CA ASP A 88 3.75 7.77 8.90
C ASP A 88 3.85 6.93 7.61
N VAL A 89 3.10 7.35 6.60
CA VAL A 89 2.98 6.65 5.32
C VAL A 89 3.13 7.62 4.15
N GLU A 90 3.45 7.06 2.99
CA GLU A 90 3.29 7.74 1.72
C GLU A 90 2.23 7.00 0.89
N ILE A 91 1.28 7.74 0.34
CA ILE A 91 0.20 7.24 -0.51
C ILE A 91 0.47 7.68 -1.94
N ARG A 92 0.53 6.72 -2.86
CA ARG A 92 0.48 6.96 -4.31
C ARG A 92 -0.93 6.69 -4.83
N ASP A 93 -1.56 7.71 -5.41
CA ASP A 93 -2.87 7.67 -6.07
C ASP A 93 -2.71 8.17 -7.51
N GLY A 94 -2.48 7.23 -8.43
CA GLY A 94 -2.07 7.53 -9.79
C GLY A 94 -0.71 8.22 -9.80
N VAL A 95 -0.66 9.37 -10.48
CA VAL A 95 0.53 10.23 -10.57
C VAL A 95 0.78 11.06 -9.29
N ASN A 96 -0.18 11.09 -8.36
CA ASN A 96 -0.08 11.88 -7.15
C ASN A 96 0.56 11.08 -6.03
N VAL A 97 1.51 11.70 -5.32
CA VAL A 97 2.18 11.11 -4.17
C VAL A 97 2.05 12.08 -3.00
N ALA A 98 1.56 11.59 -1.86
CA ALA A 98 1.35 12.40 -0.66
C ALA A 98 1.79 11.69 0.60
N LYS A 99 2.49 12.41 1.48
CA LYS A 99 2.78 11.95 2.84
C LYS A 99 1.54 12.13 3.71
N MET A 100 1.20 11.10 4.46
CA MET A 100 0.03 11.09 5.34
C MET A 100 0.35 10.37 6.66
N ARG A 101 -0.54 10.53 7.63
CA ARG A 101 -0.45 9.85 8.93
C ARG A 101 -1.70 9.01 9.16
N VAL A 102 -1.50 7.74 9.49
CA VAL A 102 -2.58 6.78 9.75
C VAL A 102 -3.10 6.96 11.17
N ARG A 103 -4.42 6.77 11.33
CA ARG A 103 -5.11 6.60 12.60
C ARG A 103 -6.11 5.45 12.48
N GLU A 104 -6.36 4.77 13.59
CA GLU A 104 -7.38 3.72 13.74
C GLU A 104 -8.43 4.19 14.74
#